data_AF-C7XUW9-F1
#
_entry.id   AF-C7XUW9-F1
#
_cell.length_a   1.000
_cell.length_b   1.000
_cell.length_c   1.000
_cell.angle_alpha   90.00
_cell.angle_beta   90.00
_cell.angle_gamma   90.00
#
_symmetry.space_group_name_H-M   'P 1'
#
loop_
_entity.id
_entity.type
_entity.pdbx_description
1 polymer ?
#
loop_
_entity_poly.entity_id
_entity_poly.type
_entity_poly.pdbx_seq_one_letter_code
_entity_poly.pdbx_strand_id
1 'polypeptide(L)' 'MELNEQLVTAIKRKLGELNLSTVALGCQLGLSRRTLDNIFKRGHRKVTPATYKKLSDWLISEYATADQKESQLVATQDK' A
#
# COMPACT_ATOMS: atom_id res chain seq x y z
N MET A 1 9.01 -3.77 -16.52
CA MET A 1 7.71 -3.55 -15.87
C MET A 1 7.79 -2.25 -15.10
N GLU A 2 6.83 -1.36 -15.32
CA GLU A 2 6.79 -0.05 -14.67
C GLU A 2 5.60 0.00 -13.72
N LEU A 3 5.82 0.55 -12.52
CA LEU A 3 4.72 0.79 -11.58
C LEU A 3 3.79 1.88 -12.11
N ASN A 4 2.48 1.61 -12.18
CA ASN A 4 1.50 2.63 -12.56
C ASN A 4 1.43 3.75 -11.50
N GLU A 5 1.29 5.01 -11.92
CA GLU A 5 1.13 6.18 -11.04
C GLU A 5 -0.03 6.03 -10.08
N GLN A 6 -1.13 5.50 -10.59
CA GLN A 6 -2.34 5.30 -9.80
C GLN A 6 -2.08 4.35 -8.63
N LEU A 7 -1.28 3.29 -8.85
CA LEU A 7 -0.91 2.34 -7.80
C LEU A 7 -0.03 3.02 -6.74
N VAL A 8 0.96 3.82 -7.16
CA VAL A 8 1.82 4.58 -6.23
C VAL A 8 0.98 5.52 -5.38
N THR A 9 0.05 6.25 -5.99
CA THR A 9 -0.81 7.22 -5.31
C THR A 9 -1.75 6.52 -4.32
N ALA A 10 -2.36 5.40 -4.71
CA ALA A 10 -3.22 4.63 -3.82
C ALA A 10 -2.46 4.10 -2.59
N ILE A 11 -1.24 3.60 -2.79
CA ILE A 11 -0.37 3.14 -1.69
C ILE A 11 -0.01 4.31 -0.77
N LYS A 12 0.41 5.47 -1.32
CA LYS A 12 0.70 6.67 -0.53
C LYS A 12 -0.50 7.12 0.30
N ARG A 13 -1.71 7.07 -0.26
CA ARG A 13 -2.94 7.41 0.43
C ARG A 13 -3.20 6.47 1.60
N LYS A 14 -3.14 5.15 1.37
CA LYS A 14 -3.33 4.15 2.44
C LYS A 14 -2.28 4.25 3.53
N LEU A 15 -1.02 4.53 3.18
CA LEU A 15 0.02 4.80 4.18
C LEU A 15 -0.34 6.01 5.06
N GLY A 16 -0.87 7.07 4.48
CA GLY A 16 -1.37 8.23 5.22
C GLY A 16 -2.56 7.88 6.12
N GLU A 17 -3.53 7.12 5.60
CA GLU A 17 -4.70 6.67 6.37
C GLU A 17 -4.31 5.78 7.56
N LEU A 18 -3.26 4.96 7.42
CA LEU A 18 -2.75 4.08 8.47
C LEU A 18 -1.66 4.71 9.36
N ASN A 19 -1.29 5.98 9.13
CA ASN A 19 -0.12 6.62 9.76
C ASN A 19 1.16 5.78 9.66
N LEU A 20 1.33 5.04 8.56
CA LEU A 20 2.43 4.10 8.35
C LEU A 20 3.57 4.77 7.59
N SER A 21 4.79 4.63 8.09
CA SER A 21 5.97 5.13 7.38
C SER A 21 6.32 4.25 6.18
N THR A 22 6.93 4.83 5.15
CA THR A 22 7.48 4.05 4.02
C THR A 22 8.51 3.03 4.48
N VAL A 23 9.24 3.30 5.56
CA VAL A 23 10.21 2.35 6.13
C VAL A 23 9.49 1.15 6.75
N ALA A 24 8.41 1.37 7.48
CA ALA A 24 7.60 0.30 8.07
C ALA A 24 6.96 -0.59 6.97
N LEU A 25 6.45 0.02 5.89
CA LEU A 25 5.98 -0.73 4.73
C LEU A 25 7.10 -1.58 4.10
N GLY A 26 8.31 -1.04 4.02
CA GLY A 26 9.49 -1.77 3.53
C GLY A 26 9.81 -2.98 4.38
N CYS A 27 9.78 -2.83 5.70
CA CYS A 27 9.95 -3.95 6.63
C CYS A 27 8.86 -5.02 6.44
N GLN A 28 7.58 -4.62 6.31
CA GLN A 28 6.48 -5.57 6.10
C GLN A 28 6.61 -6.36 4.79
N LEU A 29 7.00 -5.70 3.70
CA LEU A 29 7.12 -6.33 2.38
C LEU A 29 8.48 -7.01 2.14
N GLY A 30 9.43 -6.86 3.07
CA GLY A 30 10.81 -7.28 2.88
C GLY A 30 11.49 -6.56 1.71
N LEU A 31 11.22 -5.26 1.56
CA LEU A 31 11.78 -4.39 0.54
C LEU A 31 12.79 -3.42 1.16
N SER A 32 13.88 -3.16 0.44
CA SER A 32 14.88 -2.21 0.92
C SER A 32 14.32 -0.78 0.94
N ARG A 33 14.75 0.02 1.93
CA ARG A 33 14.45 1.46 1.99
C ARG A 33 14.78 2.17 0.68
N ARG A 34 15.89 1.79 0.04
CA ARG A 34 16.33 2.37 -1.24
C ARG A 34 15.36 2.06 -2.38
N THR A 35 14.81 0.86 -2.43
CA THR A 35 13.78 0.47 -3.41
C THR A 35 12.53 1.33 -3.24
N LEU A 36 12.08 1.53 -2.00
CA LEU A 36 10.90 2.35 -1.73
C LEU A 36 11.14 3.83 -1.98
N ASP A 37 12.29 4.38 -1.60
CA ASP A 37 12.64 5.77 -1.92
C ASP A 37 12.71 6.01 -3.44
N ASN A 38 13.22 5.05 -4.22
CA ASN A 38 13.23 5.16 -5.68
C ASN A 38 11.81 5.17 -6.28
N ILE A 39 10.91 4.34 -5.75
CA ILE A 39 9.51 4.25 -6.20
C ILE A 39 8.73 5.52 -5.81
N PHE A 40 8.82 5.94 -4.55
CA PHE A 40 7.96 7.00 -4.01
C PHE A 40 8.48 8.41 -4.22
N LYS A 41 9.80 8.64 -4.20
CA LYS A 41 10.40 9.98 -4.27
C LYS A 41 10.96 10.31 -5.64
N ARG A 42 11.62 9.37 -6.29
CA ARG A 42 12.37 9.66 -7.53
C ARG A 42 11.59 9.36 -8.81
N GLY A 43 10.38 8.80 -8.71
CA GLY A 43 9.58 8.46 -9.89
C GLY A 43 10.18 7.35 -10.76
N HIS A 44 11.26 6.70 -10.31
CA HIS A 44 11.90 5.59 -11.03
C HIS A 44 11.06 4.32 -10.82
N ARG A 45 10.14 4.10 -11.76
CA ARG A 45 9.15 3.03 -11.73
C ARG A 45 9.64 1.68 -12.22
N LYS A 46 10.89 1.57 -12.68
CA LYS A 46 11.49 0.28 -13.01
C LYS A 46 11.68 -0.53 -11.72
N VAL A 47 10.72 -1.42 -11.48
CA VAL A 47 10.77 -2.37 -10.38
C VAL A 47 10.81 -3.79 -10.92
N THR A 48 11.25 -4.72 -10.07
CA THR A 48 11.13 -6.14 -10.40
C THR A 48 9.65 -6.55 -10.36
N PRO A 49 9.22 -7.53 -11.17
CA PRO A 49 7.86 -8.06 -11.13
C PRO A 49 7.46 -8.56 -9.74
N ALA A 50 8.42 -9.12 -8.99
CA ALA A 50 8.21 -9.55 -7.61
C ALA A 50 7.86 -8.38 -6.68
N THR A 51 8.56 -7.24 -6.81
CA THR A 51 8.25 -6.02 -6.05
C THR A 51 6.89 -5.47 -6.41
N TYR A 52 6.54 -5.45 -7.71
CA TYR A 52 5.22 -5.02 -8.17
C TYR A 52 4.12 -5.87 -7.54
N LYS A 53 4.25 -7.20 -7.61
CA LYS A 53 3.28 -8.13 -7.03
C LYS A 53 3.09 -7.91 -5.53
N LYS A 54 4.17 -7.74 -4.77
CA LYS A 54 4.10 -7.46 -3.33
C LYS A 54 3.32 -6.18 -2.99
N LEU A 55 3.56 -5.10 -3.75
CA LEU A 55 2.88 -3.82 -3.54
C LEU A 55 1.40 -3.88 -3.93
N SER A 56 1.07 -4.56 -5.04
CA SER A 56 -0.32 -4.78 -5.46
C SER A 56 -1.06 -5.69 -4.49
N ASP A 57 -0.47 -6.82 -4.09
CA ASP A 57 -1.06 -7.76 -3.13
C ASP A 57 -1.32 -7.07 -1.78
N TRP A 58 -0.38 -6.25 -1.30
CA TRP A 58 -0.57 -5.46 -0.09
C TRP A 58 -1.74 -4.50 -0.20
N LEU A 59 -1.82 -3.75 -1.31
CA LEU A 59 -2.92 -2.80 -1.51
C LEU A 59 -4.27 -3.52 -1.57
N ILE A 60 -4.36 -4.62 -2.31
CA ILE A 60 -5.58 -5.43 -2.41
C ILE A 60 -5.97 -5.97 -1.04
N SER A 61 -4.99 -6.46 -0.26
CA SER A 61 -5.22 -6.91 1.11
C SER A 61 -5.84 -5.79 1.95
N GLU A 62 -5.26 -4.59 1.97
CA GLU A 62 -5.78 -3.47 2.75
C GLU A 62 -7.22 -3.06 2.37
N TYR A 63 -7.57 -3.11 1.08
CA TYR A 63 -8.94 -2.85 0.64
C TYR A 63 -9.90 -3.99 0.98
N ALA A 64 -9.45 -5.24 0.89
CA ALA A 64 -10.24 -6.39 1.31
C ALA A 64 -10.52 -6.38 2.83
N THR A 65 -9.56 -5.94 3.66
CA THR A 65 -9.79 -5.74 5.10
C THR A 65 -10.64 -4.49 5.41
N ALA A 66 -10.60 -3.46 4.56
CA ALA A 66 -11.44 -2.26 4.73
C ALA A 66 -12.93 -2.57 4.54
N ASP A 67 -13.27 -3.39 3.55
CA ASP A 67 -14.64 -3.88 3.29
C ASP A 67 -15.25 -4.60 4.51
N GLN A 68 -14.42 -5.34 5.25
CA GLN A 68 -14.79 -6.01 6.49
C GLN A 68 -14.99 -5.06 7.68
N LYS A 69 -14.40 -3.85 7.65
CA LYS A 69 -14.55 -2.83 8.71
C LYS A 69 -15.81 -1.98 8.52
N GLU A 70 -16.18 -1.66 7.27
CA GLU A 70 -17.42 -0.92 7.00
C GLU A 70 -18.66 -1.75 7.39
N SER A 71 -18.62 -3.06 7.15
CA SER A 71 -19.69 -3.98 7.57
C SER A 71 -19.83 -4.12 9.10
N GLN A 72 -18.79 -3.82 9.89
CA GLN A 72 -18.85 -3.88 11.36
C GLN A 72 -19.26 -2.55 12.01
N LEU A 73 -19.12 -1.42 11.32
CA LEU A 73 -19.52 -0.09 11.84
C LEU A 73 -21.02 0.17 11.67
N VAL A 74 -21.66 -0.42 10.65
CA VAL A 74 -23.11 -0.32 10.43
C VAL A 74 -23.90 -1.12 11.47
N ALA A 75 -23.31 -2.15 12.08
CA ALA A 75 -23.97 -3.00 13.08
C ALA A 75 -24.08 -2.39 14.49
N THR A 76 -23.51 -1.19 14.72
CA THR A 76 -23.56 -0.51 16.03
C THR A 76 -24.32 0.82 16.03
N GLN A 77 -25.02 1.17 14.94
CA GLN A 77 -25.97 2.29 14.89
C GLN A 77 -27.42 1.77 14.83
N ASP A 78 -27.81 0.93 15.79
CA ASP A 78 -29.23 0.75 16.13
C ASP A 78 -29.34 0.40 17.62
N LYS A 79 -29.25 1.42 18.48
CA LYS A 79 -29.90 1.41 19.79
C LYS A 79 -30.07 2.81 20.37
#